data_AF-A0A087GFH5-F1
#
_entry.id   AF-A0A087GFH5-F1
#
_cell.length_a   1.000
_cell.length_b   1.000
_cell.length_c   1.000
_cell.angle_alpha   90.00
_cell.angle_beta   90.00
_cell.angle_gamma   90.00
#
_symmetry.space_group_name_H-M   'P 1'
#
loop_
_entity.id
_entity.type
_entity.pdbx_description
1 polymer ?
#
loop_
_entity_poly.entity_id
_entity_poly.type
_entity_poly.pdbx_seq_one_letter_code
_entity_poly.pdbx_strand_id
1 'polypeptide(L)'
;MSQDFSIPVVEEPHNFGAILSDPSIIFSANLYDQLRTGVFLKPKKLVKYWVDEKNSNCFMLFPRKLSITWSDDPNYWTWVPNEESPKETIEAAELKNVCWLDITGKFDIKNLTPGITYEVVFKVKLEDPAYGWAMPVNVKLVFPNGKAQELKVSLRDKTRYQWFDIRVGEFKAENNSAGEITFSMYEHEAGIWKKGLFLRGVVIRPKQNN
;
A
#
# COMPACT_ATOMS: atom_id res chain seq x y z
N MET A 1 -29.32 5.55 -42.51
CA MET A 1 -29.03 5.70 -41.07
C MET A 1 -27.68 5.08 -40.81
N SER A 2 -26.62 5.86 -40.89
CA SER A 2 -25.28 5.48 -40.47
C SER A 2 -25.28 5.39 -38.94
N GLN A 3 -25.05 4.20 -38.39
CA GLN A 3 -24.76 4.05 -36.97
C GLN A 3 -23.37 4.65 -36.73
N ASP A 4 -23.36 5.75 -36.01
CA ASP A 4 -22.15 6.42 -35.53
C ASP A 4 -21.54 5.53 -34.44
N PHE A 5 -20.54 4.72 -34.78
CA PHE A 5 -19.74 3.99 -33.80
C PHE A 5 -18.75 4.97 -33.19
N SER A 6 -19.25 5.82 -32.29
CA SER A 6 -18.37 6.62 -31.43
C SER A 6 -17.52 5.65 -30.61
N ILE A 7 -16.22 5.63 -30.89
CA ILE A 7 -15.23 4.96 -30.04
C ILE A 7 -15.43 5.56 -28.63
N PRO A 8 -15.66 4.76 -27.57
CA PRO A 8 -15.79 5.31 -26.24
C PRO A 8 -14.51 6.07 -25.91
N VAL A 9 -14.63 7.38 -25.71
CA VAL A 9 -13.53 8.22 -25.24
C VAL A 9 -13.23 7.73 -23.84
N VAL A 10 -12.13 6.99 -23.68
CA VAL A 10 -11.69 6.53 -22.37
C VAL A 10 -11.16 7.76 -21.64
N GLU A 11 -11.87 8.15 -20.57
CA GLU A 11 -11.48 9.29 -19.74
C GLU A 11 -10.15 9.01 -19.05
N GLU A 12 -9.24 9.98 -19.09
CA GLU A 12 -7.94 9.84 -18.42
C GLU A 12 -8.13 9.72 -16.90
N PRO A 13 -7.37 8.84 -16.22
CA PRO A 13 -7.43 8.74 -14.77
C PRO A 13 -7.11 10.08 -14.08
N HIS A 14 -7.68 10.29 -12.91
CA HIS A 14 -7.47 11.53 -12.15
C HIS A 14 -5.98 11.82 -11.93
N ASN A 15 -5.55 13.06 -12.18
CA ASN A 15 -4.17 13.51 -12.00
C ASN A 15 -3.11 12.68 -12.76
N PHE A 16 -3.51 11.94 -13.81
CA PHE A 16 -2.67 11.01 -14.57
C PHE A 16 -1.34 11.64 -15.03
N GLY A 17 -1.40 12.81 -15.68
CA GLY A 17 -0.22 13.49 -16.20
C GLY A 17 0.80 13.88 -15.12
N ALA A 18 0.35 14.21 -13.90
CA ALA A 18 1.25 14.55 -12.79
C ALA A 18 1.80 13.31 -12.08
N ILE A 19 1.03 12.21 -12.03
CA ILE A 19 1.47 10.94 -11.44
C ILE A 19 2.57 10.30 -12.29
N LEU A 20 2.44 10.38 -13.62
CA LEU A 20 3.34 9.76 -14.58
C LEU A 20 4.25 10.76 -15.31
N SER A 21 4.46 11.96 -14.76
CA SER A 21 5.24 13.04 -15.38
C SER A 21 6.73 12.71 -15.60
N ASP A 22 7.15 11.46 -15.42
CA ASP A 22 8.50 11.01 -15.78
C ASP A 22 8.57 10.72 -17.29
N PRO A 23 9.38 11.48 -18.05
CA PRO A 23 9.49 11.35 -19.51
C PRO A 23 10.10 10.01 -19.98
N SER A 24 10.57 9.16 -19.07
CA SER A 24 11.10 7.83 -19.38
C SER A 24 10.06 6.71 -19.35
N ILE A 25 8.78 7.03 -19.10
CA ILE A 25 7.67 6.08 -19.27
C ILE A 25 7.28 6.09 -20.74
N ILE A 26 7.71 5.06 -21.49
CA ILE A 26 7.36 4.90 -22.91
C ILE A 26 5.94 4.36 -22.99
N PHE A 27 5.00 5.23 -23.34
CA PHE A 27 3.61 4.83 -23.56
C PHE A 27 3.48 4.09 -24.90
N SER A 28 3.02 2.84 -24.83
CA SER A 28 2.70 2.03 -26.02
C SER A 28 1.22 2.19 -26.40
N ALA A 29 0.82 1.66 -27.56
CA ALA A 29 -0.58 1.65 -28.01
C ALA A 29 -1.59 1.04 -27.01
N ASN A 30 -1.11 0.29 -25.99
CA ASN A 30 -1.92 -0.36 -24.97
C ASN A 30 -1.74 0.27 -23.57
N LEU A 31 -1.67 1.60 -23.49
CA LEU A 31 -1.49 2.34 -22.23
C LEU A 31 -2.47 1.89 -21.15
N TYR A 32 -3.75 1.74 -21.48
CA TYR A 32 -4.76 1.32 -20.51
C TYR A 32 -4.50 -0.08 -19.95
N ASP A 33 -4.11 -1.05 -20.78
CA ASP A 33 -3.76 -2.40 -20.30
C ASP A 33 -2.52 -2.38 -19.39
N GLN A 34 -1.55 -1.51 -19.71
CA GLN A 34 -0.37 -1.29 -18.85
C GLN A 34 -0.78 -0.68 -17.51
N LEU A 35 -1.67 0.31 -17.50
CA LEU A 35 -2.19 0.93 -16.28
C LEU A 35 -3.05 -0.02 -15.44
N ARG A 36 -3.78 -0.93 -16.08
CA ARG A 36 -4.55 -1.98 -15.39
C ARG A 36 -3.63 -2.98 -14.70
N THR A 37 -2.52 -3.35 -15.35
CA THR A 37 -1.48 -4.22 -14.78
C THR A 37 -0.66 -3.53 -13.68
N GLY A 38 -0.47 -2.22 -13.86
CA GLY A 38 0.26 -1.33 -12.99
C GLY A 38 1.69 -1.07 -13.45
N VAL A 39 2.15 0.15 -13.15
CA VAL A 39 3.46 0.68 -13.49
C VAL A 39 4.20 1.09 -12.22
N PHE A 40 5.52 0.98 -12.24
CA PHE A 40 6.35 1.50 -11.16
C PHE A 40 6.64 2.98 -11.39
N LEU A 41 6.37 3.80 -10.38
CA LEU A 41 6.76 5.19 -10.40
C LEU A 41 8.29 5.27 -10.31
N LYS A 42 8.90 6.10 -11.16
CA LYS A 42 10.35 6.30 -11.26
C LYS A 42 10.81 7.50 -10.40
N PRO A 43 12.12 7.62 -10.06
CA PRO A 43 13.26 6.82 -10.52
C PRO A 43 13.49 5.51 -9.78
N LYS A 44 12.86 5.29 -8.61
CA LYS A 44 13.02 4.08 -7.79
C LYS A 44 11.72 3.29 -7.75
N LYS A 45 11.77 1.95 -7.84
CA LYS A 45 10.62 1.03 -7.74
C LYS A 45 10.03 0.95 -6.31
N LEU A 46 9.68 2.10 -5.74
CA LEU A 46 9.18 2.25 -4.36
C LEU A 46 7.65 2.36 -4.29
N VAL A 47 7.03 2.75 -5.40
CA VAL A 47 5.58 2.86 -5.52
C VAL A 47 5.16 2.22 -6.82
N LYS A 48 4.19 1.31 -6.75
CA LYS A 48 3.44 0.81 -7.91
C LYS A 48 2.10 1.54 -7.97
N TYR A 49 1.76 2.01 -9.16
CA TYR A 49 0.50 2.69 -9.48
C TYR A 49 -0.26 1.86 -10.50
N TRP A 50 -1.56 1.72 -10.32
CA TRP A 50 -2.45 1.11 -11.31
C TRP A 50 -3.83 1.74 -11.23
N VAL A 51 -4.69 1.42 -12.18
CA VAL A 51 -6.06 1.91 -12.22
C VAL A 51 -7.01 0.72 -12.19
N ASP A 52 -8.00 0.75 -11.30
CA ASP A 52 -9.01 -0.32 -11.19
C ASP A 52 -10.04 -0.27 -12.33
N GLU A 53 -10.89 -1.29 -12.43
CA GLU A 53 -11.91 -1.42 -13.48
C GLU A 53 -12.85 -0.20 -13.60
N LYS A 54 -13.03 0.57 -12.53
CA LYS A 54 -13.87 1.79 -12.48
C LYS A 54 -13.08 3.07 -12.76
N ASN A 55 -11.90 2.94 -13.34
CA ASN A 55 -11.00 4.06 -13.64
C ASN A 55 -10.52 4.82 -12.38
N SER A 56 -10.47 4.16 -11.23
CA SER A 56 -10.02 4.73 -9.96
C SER A 56 -8.56 4.40 -9.68
N ASN A 57 -7.79 5.41 -9.31
CA ASN A 57 -6.36 5.31 -9.03
C ASN A 57 -6.10 4.40 -7.82
N CYS A 58 -5.08 3.56 -7.91
CA CYS A 58 -4.66 2.66 -6.86
C CYS A 58 -3.14 2.69 -6.70
N PHE A 59 -2.68 2.47 -5.47
CA PHE A 59 -1.26 2.57 -5.14
C PHE A 59 -0.81 1.45 -4.22
N MET A 60 0.44 1.03 -4.38
CA MET A 60 1.16 0.17 -3.47
C MET A 60 2.49 0.80 -3.12
N LEU A 61 2.70 1.08 -1.84
CA LEU A 61 3.94 1.61 -1.29
C LEU A 61 4.75 0.41 -0.77
N PHE A 62 5.90 0.16 -1.39
CA PHE A 62 6.80 -0.92 -0.98
C PHE A 62 7.53 -0.57 0.31
N PRO A 63 8.07 -1.56 1.06
CA PRO A 63 8.63 -1.36 2.39
C PRO A 63 9.73 -0.29 2.44
N ARG A 64 10.54 -0.18 1.39
CA ARG A 64 11.57 0.86 1.22
C ARG A 64 11.04 2.30 1.12
N LYS A 65 9.74 2.47 0.87
CA LYS A 65 9.05 3.78 0.88
C LYS A 65 8.58 4.17 2.29
N LEU A 66 8.54 3.22 3.21
CA LEU A 66 8.02 3.39 4.57
C LEU A 66 9.15 3.74 5.54
N SER A 67 8.79 4.35 6.66
CA SER A 67 9.65 4.48 7.82
C SER A 67 9.44 3.23 8.68
N ILE A 68 10.47 2.40 8.79
CA ILE A 68 10.46 1.18 9.59
C ILE A 68 11.58 1.33 10.62
N THR A 69 11.23 1.31 11.89
CA THR A 69 12.19 1.46 12.99
C THR A 69 13.20 0.31 12.98
N TRP A 70 14.49 0.68 13.04
CA TRP A 70 15.66 -0.20 12.99
C TRP A 70 15.82 -1.04 11.71
N SER A 71 15.22 -0.60 10.60
CA SER A 71 15.26 -1.34 9.34
C SER A 71 16.61 -1.37 8.62
N ASP A 72 17.55 -0.56 9.08
CA ASP A 72 18.95 -0.53 8.68
C ASP A 72 19.81 -1.61 9.35
N ASP A 73 19.33 -2.22 10.44
CA ASP A 73 20.05 -3.29 11.15
C ASP A 73 19.53 -4.68 10.73
N PRO A 74 20.39 -5.52 10.12
CA PRO A 74 20.01 -6.88 9.70
C PRO A 74 19.62 -7.81 10.85
N ASN A 75 19.98 -7.49 12.09
CA ASN A 75 19.56 -8.24 13.27
C ASN A 75 18.06 -8.06 13.58
N TYR A 76 17.45 -6.97 13.11
CA TYR A 76 16.06 -6.64 13.36
C TYR A 76 15.19 -6.80 12.11
N TRP A 77 15.71 -6.44 10.93
CA TRP A 77 15.00 -6.56 9.67
C TRP A 77 15.89 -7.09 8.55
N THR A 78 15.37 -8.00 7.73
CA THR A 78 16.05 -8.44 6.51
C THR A 78 15.20 -8.13 5.30
N TRP A 79 15.84 -7.70 4.22
CA TRP A 79 15.16 -7.40 2.96
C TRP A 79 15.25 -8.63 2.06
N VAL A 80 14.10 -9.16 1.67
CA VAL A 80 14.00 -10.42 0.94
C VAL A 80 13.37 -10.20 -0.42
N PRO A 81 13.83 -10.88 -1.48
CA PRO A 81 13.19 -10.82 -2.78
C PRO A 81 11.76 -11.37 -2.69
N ASN A 82 10.82 -10.66 -3.29
CA ASN A 82 9.43 -11.06 -3.42
C ASN A 82 8.97 -10.78 -4.86
N GLU A 83 8.42 -11.78 -5.51
CA GLU A 83 7.94 -11.66 -6.89
C GLU A 83 6.71 -10.74 -6.96
N GLU A 84 6.76 -9.73 -7.82
CA GLU A 84 5.62 -8.87 -8.17
C GLU A 84 5.00 -9.31 -9.50
N SER A 85 5.84 -9.73 -10.45
CA SER A 85 5.44 -10.33 -11.73
C SER A 85 6.56 -11.28 -12.21
N PRO A 86 6.34 -12.09 -13.26
CA PRO A 86 7.38 -12.98 -13.80
C PRO A 86 8.67 -12.27 -14.23
N LYS A 87 8.63 -10.94 -14.47
CA LYS A 87 9.77 -10.14 -14.90
C LYS A 87 10.24 -9.14 -13.84
N GLU A 88 9.55 -9.06 -12.70
CA GLU A 88 9.81 -8.03 -11.70
C GLU A 88 9.79 -8.58 -10.28
N THR A 89 10.89 -8.31 -9.58
CA THR A 89 11.08 -8.62 -8.17
C THR A 89 11.12 -7.31 -7.39
N ILE A 90 10.41 -7.27 -6.27
CA ILE A 90 10.44 -6.18 -5.29
C ILE A 90 10.97 -6.72 -3.95
N GLU A 91 11.44 -5.85 -3.08
CA GLU A 91 11.86 -6.26 -1.73
C GLU A 91 10.65 -6.29 -0.78
N ALA A 92 10.43 -7.41 -0.11
CA ALA A 92 9.64 -7.46 1.13
C ALA A 92 10.57 -7.27 2.35
N ALA A 93 10.03 -6.88 3.49
CA ALA A 93 10.78 -6.77 4.74
C ALA A 93 10.39 -7.89 5.71
N GLU A 94 11.35 -8.72 6.10
CA GLU A 94 11.22 -9.76 7.11
C GLU A 94 11.63 -9.22 8.48
N LEU A 95 10.74 -9.32 9.47
CA LEU A 95 11.02 -9.01 10.86
C LEU A 95 11.78 -10.16 11.54
N LYS A 96 13.03 -9.91 11.93
CA LYS A 96 13.92 -10.91 12.52
C LYS A 96 13.72 -11.07 14.02
N ASN A 97 13.74 -10.00 14.80
CA ASN A 97 13.40 -10.05 16.23
C ASN A 97 13.31 -8.63 16.84
N VAL A 98 12.14 -8.17 17.29
CA VAL A 98 12.03 -6.86 17.98
C VAL A 98 11.04 -6.90 19.13
N CYS A 99 11.30 -6.17 20.21
CA CYS A 99 10.32 -5.96 21.29
C CYS A 99 9.40 -4.75 21.02
N TRP A 100 9.85 -3.81 20.20
CA TRP A 100 9.12 -2.61 19.77
C TRP A 100 8.95 -2.63 18.24
N LEU A 101 7.70 -2.61 17.78
CA LEU A 101 7.35 -2.56 16.36
C LEU A 101 6.79 -1.17 16.04
N ASP A 102 7.35 -0.48 15.05
CA ASP A 102 6.81 0.78 14.52
C ASP A 102 7.10 0.86 13.01
N ILE A 103 6.02 0.87 12.23
CA ILE A 103 6.04 1.03 10.79
C ILE A 103 5.07 2.15 10.45
N THR A 104 5.58 3.19 9.79
CA THR A 104 4.81 4.38 9.44
C THR A 104 5.00 4.74 7.97
N GLY A 105 3.95 5.20 7.31
CA GLY A 105 4.02 5.76 5.97
C GLY A 105 3.09 6.94 5.79
N LYS A 106 3.35 7.69 4.72
CA LYS A 106 2.58 8.87 4.34
C LYS A 106 2.16 8.77 2.88
N PHE A 107 1.00 9.35 2.57
CA PHE A 107 0.50 9.38 1.21
C PHE A 107 -0.28 10.66 0.93
N ASP A 108 0.03 11.30 -0.20
CA ASP A 108 -0.64 12.52 -0.67
C ASP A 108 -1.98 12.16 -1.34
N ILE A 109 -3.08 12.57 -0.71
CA ILE A 109 -4.44 12.20 -1.13
C ILE A 109 -4.86 12.85 -2.44
N LYS A 110 -4.14 13.88 -2.93
CA LYS A 110 -4.45 14.53 -4.21
C LYS A 110 -4.35 13.59 -5.41
N ASN A 111 -3.61 12.50 -5.26
CA ASN A 111 -3.40 11.48 -6.29
C ASN A 111 -4.52 10.43 -6.32
N LEU A 112 -5.46 10.46 -5.38
CA LEU A 112 -6.61 9.55 -5.35
C LEU A 112 -7.75 10.11 -6.20
N THR A 113 -8.51 9.23 -6.84
CA THR A 113 -9.68 9.64 -7.62
C THR A 113 -10.75 10.21 -6.68
N PRO A 114 -11.16 11.47 -6.87
CA PRO A 114 -12.16 12.09 -6.01
C PRO A 114 -13.53 11.43 -6.08
N GLY A 115 -14.32 11.58 -5.02
CA GLY A 115 -15.64 10.98 -4.86
C GLY A 115 -15.64 9.53 -4.37
N ILE A 116 -14.48 8.86 -4.36
CA ILE A 116 -14.35 7.44 -4.04
C ILE A 116 -13.96 7.24 -2.57
N THR A 117 -14.52 6.19 -1.94
CA THR A 117 -14.07 5.74 -0.62
C THR A 117 -12.90 4.79 -0.78
N TYR A 118 -11.77 5.13 -0.17
CA TYR A 118 -10.54 4.36 -0.17
C TYR A 118 -10.35 3.63 1.15
N GLU A 119 -9.73 2.46 1.09
CA GLU A 119 -9.16 1.77 2.24
C GLU A 119 -7.63 1.77 2.18
N VAL A 120 -7.01 1.79 3.36
CA VAL A 120 -5.55 1.65 3.53
C VAL A 120 -5.29 0.32 4.23
N VAL A 121 -4.47 -0.53 3.62
CA VAL A 121 -4.19 -1.88 4.14
C VAL A 121 -2.69 -2.18 4.13
N PHE A 122 -2.17 -2.72 5.24
CA PHE A 122 -0.86 -3.37 5.25
C PHE A 122 -1.01 -4.78 4.70
N LYS A 123 -0.21 -5.13 3.69
CA LYS A 123 -0.17 -6.48 3.13
C LYS A 123 0.97 -7.26 3.76
N VAL A 124 0.63 -8.23 4.60
CA VAL A 124 1.58 -8.94 5.45
C VAL A 124 1.42 -10.45 5.36
N LYS A 125 2.43 -11.18 5.83
CA LYS A 125 2.45 -12.64 5.95
C LYS A 125 3.18 -13.01 7.24
N LEU A 126 2.85 -14.17 7.81
CA LEU A 126 3.56 -14.72 8.98
C LEU A 126 4.21 -16.05 8.59
N GLU A 127 5.51 -16.20 8.80
CA GLU A 127 6.26 -17.45 8.53
C GLU A 127 7.04 -17.91 9.76
N ASP A 128 7.23 -19.23 9.89
CA ASP A 128 7.88 -19.77 11.08
C ASP A 128 9.40 -19.53 11.09
N PRO A 129 9.99 -19.30 12.27
CA PRO A 129 9.31 -19.15 13.56
C PRO A 129 8.60 -17.79 13.70
N ALA A 130 7.27 -17.80 13.88
CA ALA A 130 6.45 -16.61 14.09
C ALA A 130 5.90 -16.57 15.52
N TYR A 131 6.40 -15.64 16.34
CA TYR A 131 6.00 -15.47 17.74
C TYR A 131 5.84 -14.00 18.12
N GLY A 132 5.28 -13.76 19.32
CA GLY A 132 4.99 -12.42 19.83
C GLY A 132 3.65 -11.84 19.39
N TRP A 133 2.93 -12.54 18.52
CA TRP A 133 1.65 -12.14 17.91
C TRP A 133 0.41 -12.48 18.74
N ALA A 134 0.60 -12.94 19.99
CA ALA A 134 -0.50 -13.09 20.95
C ALA A 134 -1.03 -11.72 21.40
N MET A 135 -0.17 -10.71 21.40
CA MET A 135 -0.56 -9.31 21.61
C MET A 135 -1.00 -8.70 20.27
N PRO A 136 -2.13 -7.98 20.23
CA PRO A 136 -2.56 -7.30 19.03
C PRO A 136 -1.60 -6.16 18.69
N VAL A 137 -1.50 -5.84 17.40
CA VAL A 137 -0.87 -4.60 16.94
C VAL A 137 -1.89 -3.48 16.92
N ASN A 138 -1.46 -2.25 17.15
CA ASN A 138 -2.25 -1.06 16.88
C ASN A 138 -2.07 -0.67 15.42
N VAL A 139 -3.14 -0.27 14.75
CA VAL A 139 -3.10 0.37 13.45
C VAL A 139 -3.80 1.71 13.52
N LYS A 140 -3.21 2.72 12.90
CA LYS A 140 -3.70 4.10 13.00
C LYS A 140 -3.63 4.81 11.68
N LEU A 141 -4.72 5.48 11.30
CA LEU A 141 -4.82 6.36 10.14
C LEU A 141 -5.10 7.78 10.62
N VAL A 142 -4.18 8.70 10.34
CA VAL A 142 -4.27 10.13 10.69
C VAL A 142 -4.51 10.95 9.43
N PHE A 143 -5.49 11.84 9.49
CA PHE A 143 -5.89 12.73 8.40
C PHE A 143 -5.16 14.08 8.47
N PRO A 144 -5.10 14.83 7.34
CA PRO A 144 -4.48 16.17 7.32
C PRO A 144 -5.05 17.15 8.36
N ASN A 145 -6.32 16.97 8.75
CA ASN A 145 -6.98 17.80 9.77
C ASN A 145 -6.70 17.36 11.22
N GLY A 146 -5.81 16.39 11.44
CA GLY A 146 -5.44 15.86 12.75
C GLY A 146 -6.40 14.83 13.34
N LYS A 147 -7.56 14.58 12.72
CA LYS A 147 -8.44 13.47 13.13
C LYS A 147 -7.76 12.13 12.85
N ALA A 148 -8.08 11.12 13.64
CA ALA A 148 -7.51 9.79 13.47
C ALA A 148 -8.53 8.68 13.66
N GLN A 149 -8.29 7.54 12.99
CA GLN A 149 -8.88 6.25 13.27
C GLN A 149 -7.80 5.36 13.87
N GLU A 150 -8.10 4.62 14.93
CA GLU A 150 -7.14 3.73 15.59
C GLU A 150 -7.84 2.44 16.03
N LEU A 151 -7.23 1.30 15.72
CA LEU A 151 -7.81 -0.02 15.95
C LEU A 151 -6.72 -0.98 16.45
N LYS A 152 -7.11 -1.95 17.29
CA LYS A 152 -6.26 -3.08 17.67
C LYS A 152 -6.59 -4.30 16.79
N VAL A 153 -5.57 -4.90 16.19
CA VAL A 153 -5.73 -6.05 15.29
C VAL A 153 -4.95 -7.23 15.84
N SER A 154 -5.66 -8.34 16.12
CA SER A 154 -5.03 -9.60 16.50
C SER A 154 -4.43 -10.30 15.28
N LEU A 155 -3.19 -10.76 15.41
CA LEU A 155 -2.48 -11.57 14.41
C LEU A 155 -2.33 -13.03 14.85
N ARG A 156 -2.89 -13.40 16.01
CA ARG A 156 -2.76 -14.72 16.62
C ARG A 156 -3.27 -15.84 15.70
N ASP A 157 -4.46 -15.64 15.13
CA ASP A 157 -5.19 -16.67 14.39
C ASP A 157 -5.01 -16.54 12.87
N LYS A 158 -4.03 -15.76 12.42
CA LYS A 158 -3.74 -15.57 11.00
C LYS A 158 -2.98 -16.77 10.45
N THR A 159 -3.47 -17.31 9.32
CA THR A 159 -2.85 -18.42 8.60
C THR A 159 -1.40 -18.11 8.27
N ARG A 160 -0.50 -19.05 8.59
CA ARG A 160 0.92 -18.95 8.25
C ARG A 160 1.14 -19.09 6.74
N TYR A 161 2.24 -18.53 6.24
CA TYR A 161 2.71 -18.60 4.86
C TYR A 161 1.74 -18.01 3.80
N GLN A 162 0.69 -17.33 4.21
CA GLN A 162 -0.28 -16.69 3.32
C GLN A 162 -0.25 -15.17 3.51
N TRP A 163 -0.27 -14.44 2.39
CA TRP A 163 -0.45 -13.00 2.41
C TRP A 163 -1.88 -12.65 2.80
N PHE A 164 -2.05 -11.75 3.76
CA PHE A 164 -3.34 -11.23 4.19
C PHE A 164 -3.27 -9.71 4.42
N ASP A 165 -4.44 -9.09 4.38
CA ASP A 165 -4.58 -7.64 4.58
C ASP A 165 -4.87 -7.33 6.07
N ILE A 166 -4.11 -6.39 6.63
CA ILE A 166 -4.44 -5.70 7.88
C ILE A 166 -4.96 -4.33 7.50
N ARG A 167 -6.27 -4.13 7.68
CA ARG A 167 -6.93 -2.87 7.38
C ARG A 167 -6.66 -1.83 8.46
N VAL A 168 -6.14 -0.68 8.06
CA VAL A 168 -5.82 0.46 8.94
C VAL A 168 -7.04 1.34 9.14
N GLY A 169 -7.75 1.63 8.05
CA GLY A 169 -8.88 2.55 8.06
C GLY A 169 -9.39 2.85 6.66
N GLU A 170 -10.40 3.71 6.59
CA GLU A 170 -11.00 4.16 5.34
C GLU A 170 -11.36 5.64 5.37
N PHE A 171 -11.46 6.24 4.19
CA PHE A 171 -11.89 7.61 4.04
C PHE A 171 -12.38 7.88 2.62
N LYS A 172 -13.21 8.90 2.47
CA LYS A 172 -13.63 9.40 1.16
C LYS A 172 -12.61 10.41 0.66
N ALA A 173 -12.07 10.20 -0.54
CA ALA A 173 -11.29 11.21 -1.25
C ALA A 173 -12.26 12.25 -1.82
N GLU A 174 -12.14 13.52 -1.43
CA GLU A 174 -12.97 14.61 -1.95
C GLU A 174 -12.23 15.46 -2.98
N ASN A 175 -12.96 16.17 -3.85
CA ASN A 175 -12.40 16.96 -4.96
C ASN A 175 -11.32 17.97 -4.54
N ASN A 176 -11.38 18.46 -3.30
CA ASN A 176 -10.44 19.44 -2.74
C ASN A 176 -9.61 18.86 -1.59
N SER A 177 -9.52 17.53 -1.49
CA SER A 177 -8.70 16.87 -0.48
C SER A 177 -7.23 17.15 -0.77
N ALA A 178 -6.62 17.97 0.09
CA ALA A 178 -5.21 18.29 0.05
C ALA A 178 -4.52 17.83 1.34
N GLY A 179 -3.24 17.52 1.21
CA GLY A 179 -2.40 17.09 2.33
C GLY A 179 -2.18 15.58 2.36
N GLU A 180 -1.43 15.16 3.37
CA GLU A 180 -1.00 13.77 3.50
C GLU A 180 -1.78 13.06 4.60
N ILE A 181 -2.25 11.85 4.30
CA ILE A 181 -2.60 10.90 5.35
C ILE A 181 -1.31 10.28 5.89
N THR A 182 -1.30 9.97 7.19
CA THR A 182 -0.27 9.14 7.81
C THR A 182 -0.92 7.85 8.28
N PHE A 183 -0.35 6.71 7.91
CA PHE A 183 -0.81 5.40 8.38
C PHE A 183 0.33 4.70 9.11
N SER A 184 -0.01 3.92 10.14
CA SER A 184 0.96 3.20 10.95
C SER A 184 0.45 1.85 11.44
N MET A 185 1.39 0.95 11.70
CA MET A 185 1.19 -0.31 12.41
C MET A 185 2.28 -0.43 13.48
N TYR A 186 1.88 -0.55 14.74
CA TYR A 186 2.83 -0.47 15.85
C TYR A 186 2.41 -1.24 17.11
N GLU A 187 3.38 -1.60 17.93
CA GLU A 187 3.21 -2.18 19.26
C GLU A 187 4.46 -1.86 20.11
N HIS A 188 4.28 -1.04 21.15
CA HIS A 188 5.37 -0.43 21.92
C HIS A 188 5.40 -0.87 23.39
N GLU A 189 4.31 -1.43 23.89
CA GLU A 189 4.00 -1.45 25.33
C GLU A 189 4.17 -2.84 25.94
N ALA A 190 3.94 -3.90 25.16
CA ALA A 190 3.90 -5.25 25.72
C ALA A 190 5.29 -5.77 26.13
N GLY A 191 6.37 -5.20 25.58
CA GLY A 191 7.74 -5.70 25.79
C GLY A 191 7.98 -7.12 25.26
N ILE A 192 7.02 -7.68 24.53
CA ILE A 192 7.08 -9.03 23.97
C ILE A 192 7.87 -8.99 22.66
N TRP A 193 8.90 -9.82 22.57
CA TRP A 193 9.68 -10.03 21.36
C TRP A 193 8.83 -10.64 20.24
N LYS A 194 8.99 -10.14 19.02
CA LYS A 194 8.20 -10.49 17.83
C LYS A 194 9.12 -10.88 16.68
N LYS A 195 8.71 -11.89 15.93
CA LYS A 195 9.46 -12.43 14.78
C LYS A 195 8.53 -12.99 13.71
N GLY A 196 9.03 -13.04 12.47
CA GLY A 196 8.41 -13.83 11.40
C GLY A 196 7.30 -13.09 10.66
N LEU A 197 7.17 -11.77 10.87
CA LEU A 197 6.31 -10.92 10.05
C LEU A 197 7.03 -10.52 8.78
N PHE A 198 6.40 -10.78 7.64
CA PHE A 198 6.82 -10.30 6.35
C PHE A 198 5.88 -9.16 5.94
N LEU A 199 6.46 -8.02 5.58
CA LEU A 199 5.74 -6.87 5.04
C LEU A 199 6.00 -6.77 3.54
N ARG A 200 4.95 -6.91 2.73
CA ARG A 200 5.04 -6.66 1.28
C ARG A 200 4.91 -5.17 0.96
N GLY A 201 4.18 -4.42 1.79
CA GLY A 201 3.93 -3.00 1.59
C GLY A 201 2.55 -2.57 2.06
N VAL A 202 2.15 -1.37 1.66
CA VAL A 202 0.85 -0.78 1.98
C VAL A 202 0.08 -0.51 0.70
N VAL A 203 -1.15 -0.98 0.62
CA VAL A 203 -2.04 -0.79 -0.52
C VAL A 203 -3.08 0.27 -0.16
N ILE A 204 -3.29 1.21 -1.08
CA ILE A 204 -4.33 2.23 -1.03
C ILE A 204 -5.19 2.02 -2.27
N ARG A 205 -6.43 1.59 -2.06
CA ARG A 205 -7.34 1.20 -3.13
C ARG A 205 -8.79 1.58 -2.82
N PRO A 206 -9.65 1.74 -3.83
CA PRO A 206 -11.08 1.87 -3.62
C PRO A 206 -11.61 0.73 -2.78
N LYS A 207 -12.41 1.06 -1.77
CA LYS A 207 -13.14 0.07 -1.00
C LYS A 207 -14.24 -0.52 -1.88
N GLN A 208 -14.29 -1.83 -1.94
CA GLN A 208 -15.43 -2.52 -2.52
C GLN A 208 -16.61 -2.41 -1.54
N ASN A 209 -17.71 -1.83 -2.01
CA ASN A 209 -18.98 -1.91 -1.29
C ASN A 209 -19.52 -3.33 -1.53
N ASN A 210 -19.53 -4.15 -0.49
CA ASN A 210 -20.31 -5.39 -0.48
C ASN A 210 -21.80 -5.05 -0.29
#